data_AF-A0A849NGJ2-F1
#
_entry.id   AF-A0A849NGJ2-F1
#
_cell.length_a   1.000
_cell.length_b   1.000
_cell.length_c   1.000
_cell.angle_alpha   90.00
_cell.angle_beta   90.00
_cell.angle_gamma   90.00
#
_symmetry.space_group_name_H-M   'P 1'
#
loop_
_entity.id
_entity.type
_entity.pdbx_description
1 polymer ?
#
loop_
_entity_poly.entity_id
_entity_poly.type
_entity_poly.pdbx_seq_one_letter_code
_entity_poly.pdbx_strand_id
1 'polypeptide(L)'
;MNEESQDWQGLSGNNYRFKIFPFNVVFSPNQDGNYIFAKLTETGWEAVYIGQGDLRERVNYHKSELCVLHNGATHIHAHSNKSEVLRRREETDLLFKHLEAYEPSGCNKRTGG
;
A
#
# COMPACT_ATOMS: atom_id res chain seq x y z
N MET A 1 4.68 -3.74 23.31
CA MET A 1 4.27 -2.79 22.25
C MET A 1 3.27 -3.53 21.39
N ASN A 2 2.02 -3.10 21.39
CA ASN A 2 1.01 -3.71 20.52
C ASN A 2 1.34 -3.25 19.10
N GLU A 3 1.58 -4.18 18.19
CA GLU A 3 1.79 -3.86 16.78
C GLU A 3 0.43 -3.43 16.21
N GLU A 4 0.30 -2.16 15.82
CA GLU A 4 -0.91 -1.68 15.16
C GLU A 4 -1.05 -2.29 13.77
N SER A 5 -2.27 -2.70 13.43
CA SER A 5 -2.59 -3.34 12.15
C SER A 5 -3.94 -2.91 11.63
N GLN A 6 -4.06 -2.83 10.30
CA GLN A 6 -5.31 -2.54 9.60
C GLN A 6 -5.65 -3.67 8.63
N ASP A 7 -6.91 -4.12 8.66
CA ASP A 7 -7.45 -5.04 7.66
C ASP A 7 -7.91 -4.24 6.43
N TRP A 8 -7.41 -4.62 5.26
CA TRP A 8 -7.81 -4.10 3.96
C TRP A 8 -8.58 -5.18 3.20
N GLN A 9 -9.82 -4.90 2.83
CA GLN A 9 -10.65 -5.85 2.09
C GLN A 9 -10.37 -5.72 0.59
N GLY A 10 -10.10 -6.82 -0.09
CA GLY A 10 -10.03 -6.85 -1.56
C GLY A 10 -11.42 -6.97 -2.22
N LEU A 11 -11.49 -6.84 -3.55
CA LEU A 11 -12.75 -6.96 -4.29
C LEU A 11 -13.36 -8.36 -4.12
N SER A 12 -12.53 -9.39 -3.99
CA SER A 12 -12.92 -10.77 -3.73
C SER A 12 -13.62 -10.99 -2.38
N GLY A 13 -13.55 -10.02 -1.46
CA GLY A 13 -14.06 -10.12 -0.09
C GLY A 13 -13.02 -10.62 0.92
N ASN A 14 -11.84 -11.03 0.47
CA ASN A 14 -10.72 -11.40 1.35
C ASN A 14 -10.23 -10.19 2.15
N ASN A 15 -9.89 -10.40 3.42
CA ASN A 15 -9.25 -9.39 4.26
C ASN A 15 -7.75 -9.67 4.38
N TYR A 16 -6.94 -8.67 4.08
CA TYR A 16 -5.49 -8.71 4.18
C TYR A 16 -5.05 -7.82 5.35
N ARG A 17 -4.37 -8.40 6.33
CA ARG A 17 -3.94 -7.67 7.53
C ARG A 17 -2.56 -7.06 7.34
N PHE A 18 -2.50 -5.74 7.29
CA PHE A 18 -1.26 -4.98 7.15
C PHE A 18 -0.80 -4.44 8.50
N LYS A 19 0.51 -4.46 8.75
CA LYS A 19 1.11 -3.71 9.86
C LYS A 19 1.17 -2.22 9.50
N ILE A 20 0.86 -1.36 10.45
CA ILE A 20 0.88 0.10 10.26
C ILE A 20 2.23 0.65 10.68
N PHE A 21 2.83 1.47 9.81
CA PHE A 21 4.09 2.14 10.05
C PHE A 21 3.94 3.65 9.80
N PRO A 22 4.70 4.50 10.52
CA PRO A 22 4.74 5.93 10.23
C PRO A 22 5.34 6.16 8.83
N PHE A 23 4.95 7.27 8.18
CA PHE A 23 5.42 7.58 6.82
C PHE A 23 6.95 7.58 6.68
N ASN A 24 7.71 7.95 7.72
CA ASN A 24 9.17 8.00 7.68
C ASN A 24 9.86 6.64 7.95
N VAL A 25 9.12 5.52 8.04
CA VAL A 25 9.70 4.19 8.25
C VAL A 25 10.74 3.85 7.19
N VAL A 26 11.78 3.14 7.63
CA VAL A 26 12.78 2.51 6.76
C VAL A 26 12.72 1.01 7.00
N PHE A 27 12.35 0.25 5.97
CA PHE A 27 12.29 -1.22 6.05
C PHE A 27 13.69 -1.83 6.01
N SER A 28 13.81 -3.03 6.60
CA SER A 28 15.03 -3.82 6.46
C SER A 28 15.13 -4.36 5.02
N PRO A 29 16.34 -4.57 4.49
CA PRO A 29 16.51 -5.14 3.15
C PRO A 29 15.97 -6.58 3.07
N ASN A 30 15.68 -7.04 1.84
CA ASN A 30 15.23 -8.40 1.53
C ASN A 30 13.89 -8.75 2.17
N GLN A 31 13.00 -7.76 2.27
CA GLN A 31 11.65 -7.94 2.80
C GLN A 31 10.65 -7.76 1.67
N ASP A 32 10.24 -8.87 1.06
CA ASP A 32 9.20 -8.87 0.05
C ASP A 32 7.81 -8.72 0.68
N GLY A 33 6.94 -7.94 0.03
CA GLY A 33 5.56 -7.81 0.46
C GLY A 33 4.70 -6.91 -0.41
N ASN A 34 3.47 -6.74 0.04
CA ASN A 34 2.54 -5.73 -0.42
C ASN A 34 2.65 -4.50 0.50
N TYR A 35 2.45 -3.32 -0.07
CA TYR A 35 2.42 -2.08 0.70
C TYR A 35 1.33 -1.15 0.19
N ILE A 36 0.80 -0.35 1.10
CA ILE A 36 -0.16 0.71 0.83
C ILE A 36 0.39 1.99 1.44
N PHE A 37 0.61 3.01 0.62
CA PHE A 37 0.70 4.38 1.14
C PHE A 37 -0.72 4.81 1.51
N ALA A 38 -0.95 5.06 2.79
CA ALA A 38 -2.28 5.30 3.32
C ALA A 38 -2.40 6.71 3.90
N LYS A 39 -3.56 7.31 3.68
CA LYS A 39 -3.97 8.57 4.28
C LYS A 39 -4.97 8.29 5.40
N LEU A 40 -4.72 8.84 6.59
CA LEU A 40 -5.70 8.83 7.67
C LEU A 40 -6.68 9.97 7.44
N THR A 41 -7.97 9.67 7.41
CA THR A 41 -9.08 10.62 7.30
C THR A 41 -9.95 10.55 8.56
N GLU A 42 -10.99 11.39 8.63
CA GLU A 42 -11.97 11.36 9.72
C GLU A 42 -12.77 10.05 9.76
N THR A 43 -12.87 9.35 8.62
CA THR A 43 -13.70 8.14 8.46
C THR A 43 -12.88 6.85 8.43
N GLY A 44 -11.55 6.93 8.39
CA GLY A 44 -10.66 5.77 8.41
C GLY A 44 -9.46 5.94 7.51
N TRP A 45 -9.01 4.84 6.90
CA TRP A 45 -7.85 4.82 6.01
C TRP A 45 -8.26 4.81 4.55
N GLU A 46 -7.62 5.65 3.75
CA GLU A 46 -7.75 5.66 2.28
C GLU A 46 -6.42 5.26 1.64
N ALA A 47 -6.47 4.47 0.58
CA ALA A 47 -5.28 4.07 -0.16
C ALA A 47 -4.87 5.17 -1.15
N VAL A 48 -3.64 5.66 -1.03
CA VAL A 48 -3.05 6.64 -1.96
C VAL A 48 -2.27 5.92 -3.06
N TYR A 49 -1.59 4.83 -2.70
CA TYR A 49 -0.88 3.98 -3.64
C TYR A 49 -0.83 2.56 -3.10
N ILE A 50 -1.10 1.57 -3.95
CA ILE A 50 -0.99 0.15 -3.63
C ILE A 50 0.08 -0.46 -4.53
N GLY A 51 0.99 -1.22 -3.94
CA GLY A 51 2.08 -1.84 -4.66
C GLY A 51 2.57 -3.15 -4.06
N GLN A 52 3.42 -3.85 -4.81
CA GLN A 52 4.20 -4.98 -4.31
C GLN A 52 5.69 -4.90 -4.69
N GLY A 53 6.51 -5.69 -3.98
CA GLY A 53 7.94 -5.91 -4.26
C GLY A 53 8.79 -5.93 -2.99
N ASP A 54 10.09 -5.65 -3.12
CA ASP A 54 10.93 -5.39 -1.96
C ASP A 54 10.47 -4.10 -1.26
N LEU A 55 10.04 -4.23 -0.02
CA LEU A 55 9.43 -3.15 0.76
C LEU A 55 10.40 -1.99 0.95
N ARG A 56 11.70 -2.23 1.10
CA ARG A 56 12.67 -1.15 1.29
C ARG A 56 12.86 -0.37 0.00
N GLU A 57 13.11 -1.05 -1.11
CA GLU A 57 13.38 -0.40 -2.39
C GLU A 57 12.15 0.35 -2.90
N ARG A 58 10.99 -0.32 -2.92
CA ARG A 58 9.77 0.20 -3.52
C ARG A 58 9.18 1.37 -2.71
N VAL A 59 9.17 1.28 -1.39
CA VAL A 59 8.69 2.37 -0.54
C VAL A 59 9.59 3.60 -0.68
N ASN A 60 10.92 3.43 -0.72
CA ASN A 60 11.83 4.55 -0.92
C ASN A 60 11.66 5.21 -2.29
N TYR A 61 11.51 4.41 -3.36
CA TYR A 61 11.26 4.92 -4.71
C TYR A 61 9.98 5.77 -4.77
N HIS A 62 8.86 5.27 -4.25
CA HIS A 62 7.60 6.01 -4.33
C HIS A 62 7.56 7.25 -3.43
N LYS A 63 8.30 7.25 -2.32
CA LYS A 63 8.52 8.48 -1.53
C LYS A 63 9.27 9.55 -2.34
N SER A 64 10.27 9.16 -3.14
CA SER A 64 11.04 10.12 -3.95
C SER A 64 10.27 10.69 -5.14
N GLU A 65 9.25 9.98 -5.63
CA GLU A 65 8.38 10.47 -6.72
C GLU A 65 7.39 11.56 -6.26
N LEU A 66 7.35 11.89 -4.97
CA LEU A 66 6.52 12.91 -4.31
C LEU A 66 4.99 12.77 -4.46
N CYS A 67 4.47 12.00 -5.41
CA CYS A 67 3.03 11.84 -5.64
C CYS A 67 2.29 11.42 -4.36
N VAL A 68 2.82 10.43 -3.64
CA VAL A 68 2.20 9.93 -2.41
C VAL A 68 2.17 11.00 -1.31
N LEU A 69 3.18 11.87 -1.26
CA LEU A 69 3.22 13.00 -0.34
C LEU A 69 2.21 14.08 -0.75
N HIS A 70 2.13 14.40 -2.04
CA HIS A 70 1.19 15.38 -2.59
C HIS A 70 -0.27 14.97 -2.36
N ASN A 71 -0.58 13.68 -2.51
CA ASN A 71 -1.90 13.11 -2.25
C ASN A 71 -2.15 12.79 -0.75
N GLY A 72 -1.25 13.24 0.14
CA GLY A 72 -1.50 13.27 1.58
C GLY A 72 -1.32 11.93 2.30
N ALA A 73 -0.50 11.02 1.79
CA ALA A 73 -0.15 9.81 2.53
C ALA A 73 0.54 10.17 3.86
N THR A 74 0.08 9.55 4.94
CA THR A 74 0.54 9.79 6.32
C THR A 74 1.18 8.57 6.95
N HIS A 75 0.88 7.38 6.41
CA HIS A 75 1.34 6.10 6.93
C HIS A 75 1.67 5.15 5.77
N ILE A 76 2.43 4.12 6.11
CA ILE A 76 2.69 2.99 5.23
C ILE A 76 2.14 1.75 5.90
N HIS A 77 1.23 1.07 5.22
CA HIS A 77 0.77 -0.23 5.64
C HIS A 77 1.56 -1.27 4.87
N ALA A 78 2.18 -2.24 5.55
CA ALA A 78 2.93 -3.30 4.87
C ALA A 78 2.52 -4.70 5.33
N HIS A 79 2.45 -5.60 4.37
CA HIS A 79 2.14 -7.02 4.57
C HIS A 79 3.25 -7.85 3.92
N SER A 80 4.08 -8.50 4.74
CA SER A 80 5.19 -9.31 4.26
C SER A 80 4.68 -10.60 3.61
N ASN A 81 5.08 -10.84 2.37
CA ASN A 81 4.66 -12.01 1.59
C ASN A 81 5.76 -12.38 0.60
N LYS A 82 6.34 -13.58 0.74
CA LYS A 82 7.46 -14.03 -0.09
C LYS A 82 7.07 -14.52 -1.48
N SER A 83 5.79 -14.82 -1.72
CA SER A 83 5.34 -15.34 -3.01
C SER A 83 4.91 -14.20 -3.92
N GLU A 84 5.69 -13.92 -4.96
CA GLU A 84 5.35 -12.89 -5.94
C GLU A 84 3.97 -13.11 -6.59
N VAL A 85 3.62 -14.37 -6.88
CA VAL A 85 2.31 -14.72 -7.45
C VAL A 85 1.19 -14.32 -6.50
N LEU A 86 1.34 -14.57 -5.19
CA LEU A 86 0.34 -14.15 -4.20
C LEU A 86 0.33 -12.63 -4.03
N ARG A 87 1.50 -11.99 -4.03
CA ARG A 87 1.60 -10.53 -3.95
C ARG A 87 0.87 -9.83 -5.09
N ARG A 88 1.06 -10.28 -6.33
CA ARG A 88 0.37 -9.71 -7.51
C ARG A 88 -1.15 -9.91 -7.44
N ARG A 89 -1.60 -11.07 -6.95
CA ARG A 89 -3.04 -11.34 -6.76
C ARG A 89 -3.64 -10.42 -5.69
N GLU A 90 -2.97 -10.28 -4.56
CA GLU A 90 -3.37 -9.38 -3.47
C GLU A 90 -3.39 -7.91 -3.93
N GLU A 91 -2.33 -7.45 -4.59
CA GLU A 91 -2.25 -6.09 -5.16
C GLU A 91 -3.41 -5.83 -6.14
N THR A 92 -3.68 -6.75 -7.06
CA THR A 92 -4.77 -6.62 -8.04
C THR A 92 -6.13 -6.58 -7.35
N ASP A 93 -6.35 -7.46 -6.38
CA ASP A 93 -7.61 -7.56 -5.65
C ASP A 93 -7.91 -6.31 -4.82
N LEU A 94 -6.89 -5.77 -4.16
CA LEU A 94 -6.96 -4.51 -3.43
C LEU A 94 -7.19 -3.33 -4.39
N LEU A 95 -6.45 -3.24 -5.50
CA LEU A 95 -6.62 -2.17 -6.48
C LEU A 95 -8.01 -2.14 -7.12
N PHE A 96 -8.66 -3.30 -7.28
CA PHE A 96 -10.03 -3.33 -7.80
C PHE A 96 -11.08 -2.90 -6.78
N LYS A 97 -10.78 -2.95 -5.48
CA LYS A 97 -11.66 -2.42 -4.43
C LYS A 97 -11.40 -0.94 -4.15
N HIS A 98 -10.13 -0.56 -4.08
CA HIS A 98 -9.64 0.74 -3.65
C HIS A 98 -9.33 1.63 -4.85
N LEU A 99 -10.38 2.04 -5.56
CA LEU A 99 -10.26 2.82 -6.79
C LEU A 99 -9.66 4.21 -6.54
N GLU A 100 -9.73 4.72 -5.31
CA GLU A 100 -9.11 5.96 -4.85
C GLU A 100 -7.58 5.94 -4.95
N ALA A 101 -6.95 4.76 -5.00
CA ALA A 101 -5.50 4.63 -5.17
C ALA A 101 -5.04 5.03 -6.59
N TYR A 102 -5.96 5.14 -7.55
CA TYR A 102 -5.64 5.58 -8.91
C TYR A 102 -5.62 7.11 -9.04
N GLU A 103 -4.81 7.60 -9.99
CA GLU A 103 -4.85 9.00 -10.43
C GLU A 103 -6.28 9.42 -10.83
N PRO A 104 -6.71 10.67 -10.53
CA PRO A 104 -5.89 11.75 -9.95
C PRO A 104 -5.84 11.77 -8.41
N SER A 105 -6.71 11.02 -7.72
CA SER A 105 -6.80 11.05 -6.25
C SER A 105 -5.64 10.31 -5.57
N GLY A 106 -5.14 9.25 -6.21
CA GLY A 106 -3.98 8.50 -5.81
C GLY A 106 -2.87 8.55 -6.85
N CYS A 107 -1.98 7.56 -6.81
CA CYS A 107 -0.75 7.53 -7.60
C CYS A 107 -0.60 6.27 -8.47
N ASN A 108 -1.49 5.30 -8.36
CA ASN A 108 -1.54 4.19 -9.31
C ASN A 108 -2.03 4.71 -10.66
N LYS A 109 -1.36 4.30 -11.73
CA LYS A 109 -1.80 4.60 -13.09
C LYS A 109 -2.71 3.48 -13.56
N ARG A 110 -3.85 3.82 -14.17
CA ARG A 110 -4.62 2.84 -14.94
C ARG A 110 -3.82 2.55 -16.20
N THR A 111 -3.15 1.42 -16.27
CA THR A 111 -2.69 0.91 -17.56
C THR A 111 -3.94 0.57 -18.36
N GLY A 112 -4.32 1.47 -19.28
CA GLY A 112 -5.41 1.23 -20.23
C GLY A 112 -5.17 -0.08 -20.98
N GLY A 113 -6.24 -0.85 -21.17
CA GLY A 113 -6.22 -2.07 -21.99
C GLY A 113 -6.07 -1.78 -23.48
#